data_AF-A0A4E9FCB9-F1
#
_entry.id   AF-A0A4E9FCB9-F1
#
_cell.length_a   1.000
_cell.length_b   1.000
_cell.length_c   1.000
_cell.angle_alpha   90.00
_cell.angle_beta   90.00
_cell.angle_gamma   90.00
#
_symmetry.space_group_name_H-M   'P 1'
#
loop_
_entity.id
_entity.type
_entity.pdbx_description
1 polymer ?
#
loop_
_entity_poly.entity_id
_entity_poly.type
_entity_poly.pdbx_seq_one_letter_code
_entity_poly.pdbx_strand_id
1 'polypeptide(L)'
;MVSPTYYALSTLTTTHLLFLQVTAEHKESSSNSKRKCFQCNMPYECNLGLCYGDYCIKSLASDQYVSKGCENKTFRLVNGESYTQENSESIEKPYCTTEYMFGIQNIICYCNDVDFCNRSQKIEARLIMISLFLFLMIFYFIF
;
A
#
# COMPACT_ATOMS: atom_id res chain seq x y z
N MET A 1 27.41 -39.68 -7.92
CA MET A 1 26.76 -38.88 -8.99
C MET A 1 25.38 -38.51 -8.48
N VAL A 2 25.19 -37.24 -8.11
CA VAL A 2 23.87 -36.70 -7.72
C VAL A 2 23.42 -35.85 -8.90
N SER A 3 22.29 -36.19 -9.51
CA SER A 3 21.81 -35.55 -10.74
C SER A 3 21.46 -34.08 -10.53
N PRO A 4 21.83 -33.19 -11.47
CA PRO A 4 21.51 -31.75 -11.42
C PRO A 4 20.01 -31.45 -11.43
N THR A 5 19.17 -32.41 -11.83
CA THR A 5 17.70 -32.31 -11.78
C THR A 5 17.15 -32.22 -10.35
N TYR A 6 17.85 -32.76 -9.34
CA TYR A 6 17.38 -32.74 -7.96
C TYR A 6 17.44 -31.35 -7.34
N TYR A 7 18.47 -30.56 -7.68
CA TYR A 7 18.61 -29.18 -7.20
C TYR A 7 17.53 -28.27 -7.80
N ALA A 8 17.18 -28.44 -9.08
CA ALA A 8 16.16 -27.64 -9.75
C ALA A 8 14.73 -27.86 -9.18
N LEU A 9 14.38 -29.09 -8.79
CA LEU A 9 13.09 -29.34 -8.13
C LEU A 9 13.03 -28.77 -6.71
N SER A 10 14.15 -28.78 -5.98
CA SER A 10 14.21 -28.22 -4.62
C SER A 10 14.07 -26.69 -4.59
N THR A 11 14.54 -25.98 -5.62
CA THR A 11 14.39 -24.53 -5.73
C THR A 11 13.00 -24.11 -6.20
N LEU A 12 12.35 -24.92 -7.04
CA LEU A 12 10.97 -24.63 -7.49
C LEU A 12 9.96 -24.79 -6.34
N THR A 13 10.12 -25.81 -5.50
CA THR A 13 9.22 -26.05 -4.37
C THR A 13 9.37 -25.00 -3.26
N THR A 14 10.59 -24.52 -3.01
CA THR A 14 10.84 -23.46 -2.01
C THR A 14 10.35 -22.08 -2.47
N THR A 15 10.46 -21.75 -3.76
CA THR A 15 9.93 -20.48 -4.30
C THR A 15 8.40 -20.46 -4.31
N HIS A 16 7.72 -21.55 -4.65
CA HIS A 16 6.26 -21.63 -4.55
C HIS A 16 5.74 -21.52 -3.11
N LEU A 17 6.45 -22.10 -2.13
CA LEU A 17 6.08 -21.95 -0.71
C LEU A 17 6.19 -20.49 -0.25
N LEU A 18 7.24 -19.78 -0.67
CA LEU A 18 7.42 -18.35 -0.36
C LEU A 18 6.32 -17.48 -0.99
N PHE A 19 5.91 -17.77 -2.23
CA PHE A 19 4.82 -17.03 -2.88
C PHE A 19 3.45 -17.24 -2.21
N LEU A 20 3.20 -18.43 -1.64
CA LEU A 20 1.95 -18.71 -0.92
C LEU A 20 1.90 -18.03 0.46
N GLN A 21 3.04 -17.84 1.13
CA GLN A 21 3.07 -17.13 2.41
C GLN A 21 2.79 -15.63 2.25
N VAL A 22 3.21 -15.02 1.14
CA VAL A 22 3.00 -13.58 0.87
C VAL A 22 1.52 -13.25 0.61
N THR A 23 0.70 -14.20 0.16
CA THR A 23 -0.72 -13.95 -0.14
C THR A 23 -1.68 -14.23 1.02
N ALA A 24 -1.20 -14.88 2.10
CA ALA A 24 -2.07 -15.34 3.19
C ALA A 24 -2.25 -14.35 4.36
N GLU A 25 -1.50 -13.25 4.43
CA GLU A 25 -1.62 -12.27 5.54
C GLU A 25 -2.74 -11.22 5.33
N HIS A 26 -3.56 -11.36 4.29
CA HIS A 26 -4.59 -10.39 3.92
C HIS A 26 -5.99 -10.73 4.45
N LYS A 27 -6.16 -11.00 5.76
CA LYS A 27 -7.54 -11.10 6.28
C LYS A 27 -7.72 -10.97 7.80
N GLU A 28 -7.34 -9.84 8.39
CA GLU A 28 -7.98 -9.44 9.65
C GLU A 28 -7.96 -7.93 9.81
N SER A 29 -9.06 -7.27 9.45
CA SER A 29 -9.34 -5.96 10.03
C SER A 29 -10.73 -5.92 10.59
N SER A 30 -10.75 -6.13 11.90
CA SER A 30 -11.90 -5.95 12.78
C SER A 30 -12.26 -4.47 12.86
N SER A 31 -13.54 -4.18 12.71
CA SER A 31 -14.15 -2.88 12.45
C SER A 31 -14.13 -1.88 13.63
N ASN A 32 -13.07 -1.86 14.45
CA ASN A 32 -12.89 -0.87 15.53
C ASN A 32 -11.42 -0.55 15.89
N SER A 33 -10.44 -1.08 15.16
CA SER A 33 -9.03 -0.73 15.37
C SER A 33 -8.56 0.31 14.36
N LYS A 34 -7.86 1.35 14.83
CA LYS A 34 -7.15 2.32 13.97
C LYS A 34 -6.25 1.58 12.96
N ARG A 35 -6.26 2.02 11.72
CA ARG A 35 -5.41 1.55 10.62
C ARG A 35 -4.00 2.08 10.76
N LYS A 36 -3.01 1.25 10.43
CA LYS A 36 -1.62 1.68 10.26
C LYS A 36 -1.46 2.28 8.86
N CYS A 37 -0.84 3.44 8.75
CA CYS A 37 -0.59 4.08 7.47
C CYS A 37 0.84 4.60 7.38
N PHE A 38 1.37 4.73 6.16
CA PHE A 38 2.62 5.45 5.96
C PHE A 38 2.43 6.95 6.21
N GLN A 39 3.41 7.57 6.86
CA GLN A 39 3.42 9.00 7.16
C GLN A 39 4.70 9.62 6.64
N CYS A 40 4.60 10.43 5.59
CA CYS A 40 5.78 11.08 5.02
C CYS A 40 5.37 12.31 4.22
N ASN A 41 6.35 13.20 4.02
CA ASN A 41 6.18 14.39 3.22
C ASN A 41 7.46 14.62 2.39
N MET A 42 7.44 14.23 1.12
CA MET A 42 8.65 14.14 0.29
C MET A 42 8.35 14.49 -1.18
N PRO A 43 9.35 14.98 -1.94
CA PRO A 43 9.23 15.19 -3.39
C PRO A 43 9.18 13.87 -4.19
N TYR A 44 9.31 12.73 -3.52
CA TYR A 44 9.26 11.41 -4.14
C TYR A 44 8.40 10.48 -3.30
N GLU A 45 7.92 9.42 -3.93
CA GLU A 45 7.19 8.33 -3.29
C GLU A 45 7.97 7.75 -2.10
N CYS A 46 7.30 7.61 -0.96
CA CYS A 46 7.91 7.25 0.33
C CYS A 46 7.12 6.16 1.05
N ASN A 47 7.83 5.24 1.71
CA ASN A 47 7.27 4.16 2.53
C ASN A 47 7.88 4.18 3.94
N LEU A 48 8.20 5.38 4.43
CA LEU A 48 8.82 5.60 5.74
C LEU A 48 7.83 6.34 6.64
N GLY A 49 8.00 6.19 7.95
CA GLY A 49 7.12 6.77 8.96
C GLY A 49 5.80 6.00 9.11
N LEU A 50 5.18 6.17 10.28
CA LEU A 50 3.97 5.46 10.66
C LEU A 50 3.02 6.41 11.39
N CYS A 51 1.73 6.31 11.08
CA CYS A 51 0.66 6.90 11.87
C CYS A 51 -0.50 5.91 12.03
N TYR A 52 -1.42 6.25 12.93
CA TYR A 52 -2.64 5.48 13.19
C TYR A 52 -3.87 6.36 12.97
N GLY A 53 -4.83 5.91 12.16
CA GLY A 53 -6.05 6.68 11.83
C GLY A 53 -7.22 5.80 11.42
N ASP A 54 -8.36 6.40 11.09
CA ASP A 54 -9.49 5.65 10.53
C ASP A 54 -9.34 5.45 9.02
N TYR A 55 -8.66 6.41 8.36
CA TYR A 55 -8.31 6.38 6.95
C TYR A 55 -6.83 6.65 6.76
N CYS A 56 -6.23 5.98 5.78
CA CYS A 56 -4.93 6.35 5.24
C CYS A 56 -5.11 7.32 4.08
N ILE A 57 -4.27 8.34 4.04
CA ILE A 57 -4.28 9.38 3.01
C ILE A 57 -3.00 9.32 2.20
N LYS A 58 -3.12 9.57 0.89
CA LYS A 58 -2.04 9.90 -0.02
C LYS A 58 -2.44 11.09 -0.87
N SER A 59 -1.72 12.20 -0.77
CA SER A 59 -1.89 13.35 -1.66
C SER A 59 -0.73 13.46 -2.64
N LEU A 60 -1.04 13.81 -3.89
CA LEU A 60 -0.09 14.08 -4.95
C LEU A 60 -0.33 15.48 -5.50
N ALA A 61 0.59 16.41 -5.22
CA ALA A 61 0.55 17.75 -5.77
C ALA A 61 1.45 17.85 -7.00
N SER A 62 0.86 18.27 -8.13
CA SER A 62 1.56 18.51 -9.40
C SER A 62 2.47 17.36 -9.88
N ASP A 63 2.10 16.11 -9.60
CA ASP A 63 2.88 14.90 -9.90
C ASP A 63 4.30 14.82 -9.29
N GLN A 64 4.67 15.77 -8.42
CA GLN A 64 6.05 15.94 -7.92
C GLN A 64 6.16 15.97 -6.40
N TYR A 65 5.06 16.09 -5.68
CA TYR A 65 5.09 16.15 -4.23
C TYR A 65 4.10 15.18 -3.63
N VAL A 66 4.60 14.27 -2.81
CA VAL A 66 3.81 13.22 -2.18
C VAL A 66 3.76 13.49 -0.69
N SER A 67 2.54 13.66 -0.17
CA SER A 67 2.30 13.63 1.26
C SER A 67 1.43 12.42 1.59
N LYS A 68 1.72 11.76 2.70
CA LYS A 68 0.98 10.61 3.20
C LYS A 68 0.73 10.77 4.68
N GLY A 69 -0.39 10.26 5.14
CA GLY A 69 -0.69 10.26 6.56
C GLY A 69 -2.00 9.56 6.92
N CYS A 70 -2.57 10.00 8.03
CA CYS A 70 -3.75 9.43 8.64
C CYS A 70 -4.80 10.51 8.88
N GLU A 71 -6.07 10.15 8.71
CA GLU A 71 -7.20 10.99 9.14
C GLU A 71 -8.17 10.18 10.00
N ASN A 72 -8.79 10.86 10.95
CA ASN A 72 -9.80 10.31 11.82
C ASN A 72 -11.19 10.70 11.31
N LYS A 73 -12.16 9.81 11.48
CA LYS A 73 -13.58 10.13 11.26
C LYS A 73 -13.97 11.26 12.21
N THR A 74 -14.28 12.43 11.65
CA THR A 74 -14.89 13.52 12.42
C THR A 74 -16.36 13.23 12.57
N PHE A 75 -16.79 12.97 13.81
CA PHE A 75 -18.20 12.89 14.15
C PHE A 75 -18.68 14.29 14.54
N ARG A 76 -19.85 14.69 14.03
CA ARG A 76 -20.53 15.88 14.54
C ARG A 76 -21.51 15.40 15.61
N LEU A 77 -21.25 15.76 16.86
CA LEU A 77 -22.27 15.63 17.90
C LEU A 77 -23.31 16.73 17.70
N VAL A 78 -24.55 16.36 17.44
CA VAL A 78 -25.69 17.28 17.52
C VAL A 78 -26.66 16.68 18.53
N ASN A 79 -26.97 17.41 19.59
CA ASN A 79 -27.91 17.01 20.65
C ASN A 79 -27.61 15.67 21.35
N GLY A 80 -26.32 15.34 21.56
CA GLY A 80 -25.92 14.09 22.24
C GLY A 80 -25.99 12.84 21.34
N GLU A 81 -26.44 13.00 20.10
CA GLU A 81 -26.41 11.96 19.07
C GLU A 81 -25.19 12.18 18.16
N SER A 82 -24.41 11.12 17.95
CA SER A 82 -23.23 11.14 17.10
C SER A 82 -23.67 10.97 15.65
N TYR A 83 -23.77 12.07 14.91
CA TYR A 83 -24.00 12.01 13.47
C TYR A 83 -22.66 11.85 12.78
N THR A 84 -22.45 10.70 12.14
CA THR A 84 -21.33 10.53 11.23
C THR A 84 -21.57 11.50 10.07
N GLN A 85 -20.66 12.44 9.85
CA GLN A 85 -20.78 13.39 8.74
C GLN A 85 -20.99 12.59 7.44
N GLU A 86 -22.06 12.90 6.71
CA GLU A 86 -22.72 12.12 5.62
C GLU A 86 -21.83 11.72 4.42
N ASN A 87 -20.51 11.90 4.49
CA ASN A 87 -19.55 11.23 3.60
C ASN A 87 -18.99 9.93 4.18
N SER A 88 -19.41 9.54 5.40
CA SER A 88 -18.90 8.35 6.11
C SER A 88 -19.77 7.10 6.00
N GLU A 89 -20.94 7.18 5.35
CA GLU A 89 -21.68 5.98 4.96
C GLU A 89 -21.04 5.40 3.69
N SER A 90 -20.22 4.36 3.87
CA SER A 90 -19.62 3.49 2.85
C SER A 90 -18.34 3.95 2.13
N ILE A 91 -17.43 4.65 2.79
CA ILE A 91 -16.01 4.54 2.40
C ILE A 91 -15.51 3.16 2.84
N GLU A 92 -16.00 2.10 2.22
CA GLU A 92 -15.37 0.77 2.26
C GLU A 92 -14.40 0.61 1.07
N LYS A 93 -14.55 1.45 0.05
CA LYS A 93 -13.74 1.42 -1.15
C LYS A 93 -12.75 2.58 -1.17
N PRO A 94 -11.52 2.34 -1.62
CA PRO A 94 -10.58 3.41 -1.92
C PRO A 94 -11.18 4.40 -2.92
N TYR A 95 -11.00 5.70 -2.67
CA TYR A 95 -11.45 6.77 -3.57
C TYR A 95 -10.43 7.91 -3.61
N CYS A 96 -10.49 8.74 -4.64
CA CYS A 96 -9.68 9.94 -4.74
C CYS A 96 -10.55 11.15 -5.06
N THR A 97 -10.20 12.30 -4.48
CA THR A 97 -10.77 13.61 -4.79
C THR A 97 -9.67 14.51 -5.33
N THR A 98 -10.07 15.54 -6.07
CA THR A 98 -9.15 16.54 -6.61
C THR A 98 -9.50 17.90 -6.02
N GLU A 99 -8.52 18.52 -5.37
CA GLU A 99 -8.67 19.83 -4.74
C GLU A 99 -7.59 20.78 -5.25
N TYR A 100 -7.94 22.06 -5.38
CA TYR A 100 -6.97 23.10 -5.71
C TYR A 100 -6.53 23.77 -4.42
N MET A 101 -5.25 23.56 -4.05
CA MET A 101 -4.63 24.21 -2.91
C MET A 101 -3.56 25.16 -3.42
N PHE A 102 -3.68 26.45 -3.10
CA PHE A 102 -2.76 27.50 -3.56
C PHE A 102 -2.59 27.55 -5.10
N GLY A 103 -3.66 27.27 -5.85
CA GLY A 103 -3.65 27.24 -7.32
C GLY A 103 -2.97 25.99 -7.92
N ILE A 104 -2.48 25.07 -7.09
CA ILE A 104 -1.89 23.81 -7.51
C ILE A 104 -2.94 22.72 -7.37
N GLN A 105 -3.12 21.93 -8.43
CA GLN A 105 -3.99 20.76 -8.38
C GLN A 105 -3.36 19.69 -7.48
N ASN A 106 -4.13 19.23 -6.50
CA ASN A 106 -3.75 18.20 -5.56
C ASN A 106 -4.76 17.05 -5.64
N ILE A 107 -4.27 15.84 -5.91
CA ILE A 107 -5.10 14.63 -5.95
C ILE A 107 -4.94 13.94 -4.60
N ILE A 108 -6.01 13.83 -3.84
CA ILE A 108 -6.02 13.26 -2.49
C ILE A 108 -6.79 11.94 -2.53
N CYS A 109 -6.08 10.84 -2.28
CA CYS A 109 -6.63 9.50 -2.24
C CYS A 109 -6.74 8.98 -0.81
N TYR A 110 -7.84 8.29 -0.54
CA TYR A 110 -8.22 7.72 0.74
C TYR A 110 -8.40 6.21 0.61
N CYS A 111 -7.96 5.48 1.62
CA CYS A 111 -8.18 4.04 1.72
C CYS A 111 -8.23 3.61 3.19
N ASN A 112 -8.95 2.51 3.46
CA ASN A 112 -9.11 1.94 4.80
C ASN A 112 -9.39 0.44 4.75
N ASP A 113 -9.07 -0.23 3.65
CA ASP A 113 -9.30 -1.65 3.42
C ASP A 113 -8.26 -2.49 4.17
N VAL A 114 -6.98 -2.10 4.11
CA VAL A 114 -5.85 -2.82 4.72
C VAL A 114 -4.87 -1.87 5.39
N ASP A 115 -4.08 -2.39 6.35
CA ASP A 115 -2.95 -1.64 6.90
C ASP A 115 -1.96 -1.29 5.77
N PHE A 116 -1.44 -0.07 5.79
CA PHE A 116 -0.51 0.48 4.80
C PHE A 116 -1.06 0.54 3.37
N CYS A 117 -2.39 0.64 3.20
CA CYS A 117 -3.03 0.75 1.88
C CYS A 117 -2.54 1.96 1.06
N ASN A 118 -2.00 3.01 1.71
CA ASN A 118 -1.38 4.16 1.04
C ASN A 118 0.06 3.92 0.55
N ARG A 119 0.47 2.67 0.34
CA ARG A 119 1.80 2.28 -0.17
C ARG A 119 2.07 2.84 -1.57
N SER A 120 3.33 3.15 -1.86
CA SER A 120 3.77 3.52 -3.21
C SER A 120 4.03 2.28 -4.08
N GLN A 121 3.31 2.13 -5.19
CA GLN A 121 3.46 0.99 -6.13
C GLN A 121 4.82 0.96 -6.87
N LYS A 122 5.49 2.11 -7.03
CA LYS A 122 6.71 2.21 -7.86
C LYS A 122 7.87 1.35 -7.37
N ILE A 123 7.91 0.97 -6.09
CA ILE A 123 8.99 0.15 -5.54
C ILE A 123 8.83 -1.32 -5.94
N GLU A 124 7.61 -1.84 -6.00
CA GLU A 124 7.36 -3.25 -6.33
C GLU A 124 7.68 -3.55 -7.79
N ALA A 125 7.28 -2.68 -8.72
CA ALA A 125 7.62 -2.83 -10.14
C ALA A 125 9.14 -2.85 -10.39
N ARG A 126 9.91 -2.00 -9.69
CA ARG A 126 11.38 -1.99 -9.81
C ARG A 126 12.00 -3.27 -9.30
N LEU A 127 11.54 -3.80 -8.16
CA LEU A 127 12.05 -5.05 -7.61
C LEU A 127 11.74 -6.24 -8.52
N ILE A 128 10.52 -6.31 -9.08
CA ILE A 128 10.13 -7.34 -10.04
C ILE A 128 11.02 -7.29 -11.28
N MET A 129 11.27 -6.10 -11.83
CA MET A 129 12.16 -5.94 -13.00
C MET A 129 13.61 -6.36 -12.71
N ILE A 130 14.15 -6.00 -11.54
CA ILE A 130 15.49 -6.42 -11.12
C ILE A 130 15.54 -7.95 -10.92
N SER A 131 14.53 -8.52 -10.27
CA SER A 131 14.42 -9.97 -10.05
C SER A 131 14.35 -10.74 -11.37
N LEU A 132 13.53 -10.27 -12.32
CA LEU A 132 13.44 -10.84 -13.67
C LEU A 132 14.80 -10.76 -14.40
N PHE A 133 15.47 -9.61 -14.32
CA PHE A 133 16.78 -9.43 -14.94
C PHE A 133 17.83 -10.39 -14.34
N LEU A 134 17.88 -10.54 -13.02
CA LEU A 134 18.77 -11.49 -12.35
C LEU A 134 18.45 -12.94 -12.74
N PHE A 135 17.16 -13.30 -12.83
CA PHE A 135 16.74 -14.63 -13.26
C PHE A 135 17.19 -14.93 -14.70
N LEU A 136 17.04 -13.98 -15.62
CA LEU A 136 17.52 -14.09 -17.00
C LEU A 136 19.04 -14.23 -17.08
N MET A 137 19.78 -13.46 -16.28
CA MET A 137 21.25 -13.57 -16.22
C MET A 137 21.69 -14.96 -15.71
N ILE A 138 21.06 -15.46 -14.64
CA ILE A 138 21.35 -16.82 -14.13
C ILE A 138 21.01 -17.88 -15.19
N PHE A 139 19.87 -17.74 -15.87
CA PHE A 139 19.49 -18.65 -16.95
C PHE A 139 20.52 -18.66 -18.09
N TYR A 140 21.02 -17.49 -18.48
CA TYR A 140 22.07 -17.34 -19.50
C TYR A 140 23.45 -17.84 -19.05
N PHE A 141 23.73 -17.89 -17.76
CA PHE A 141 24.98 -18.46 -17.25
C PHE A 141 24.94 -20.00 -17.14
N ILE A 142 23.75 -20.59 -17.04
CA ILE A 142 23.55 -22.04 -16.90
C ILE A 142 23.44 -22.75 -18.27
N PHE A 143 22.86 -22.08 -19.27
CA PHE A 143 22.67 -22.58 -20.65
C PHE A 143 23.63 -21.92 -21.64
#